data_AF-A0A9P5RDT2-F1
#
_entry.id   AF-A0A9P5RDT2-F1
#
_cell.length_a   1.000
_cell.length_b   1.000
_cell.length_c   1.000
_cell.angle_alpha   90.00
_cell.angle_beta   90.00
_cell.angle_gamma   90.00
#
_symmetry.space_group_name_H-M   'P 1'
#
loop_
_entity.id
_entity.type
_entity.pdbx_description
1 polymer ?
#
loop_
_entity_poly.entity_id
_entity_poly.type
_entity_poly.pdbx_seq_one_letter_code
_entity_poly.pdbx_strand_id
1 'polypeptide(L)'
;MVQAESEFKTEFAVEMTCESCVSDVKNVLEGAQGIKKYDINLKEQRVVVEGSAPPSAISRLLKNTGKTVIVRGSGVAQGTHSGAAVCILDINSENPTHTSLPGTEKPYGLVRFLQVNNETCVVDVTVQGLTP
;
A
#
# COMPACT_ATOMS: atom_id res chain seq x y z
N MET A 1 9.33 -24.76 8.16
CA MET A 1 9.60 -23.60 9.02
C MET A 1 8.58 -22.54 8.64
N VAL A 2 7.57 -22.31 9.47
CA VAL A 2 6.52 -21.31 9.19
C VAL A 2 7.12 -19.96 9.56
N GLN A 3 7.43 -19.12 8.57
CA GLN A 3 7.73 -17.72 8.83
C GLN A 3 6.52 -17.13 9.56
N ALA A 4 6.75 -16.50 10.71
CA ALA A 4 5.74 -15.67 11.32
C ALA A 4 5.43 -14.53 10.33
N GLU A 5 4.31 -14.64 9.62
CA GLU A 5 3.76 -13.52 8.86
C GLU A 5 3.55 -12.38 9.86
N SER A 6 4.40 -11.36 9.78
CA SER A 6 4.31 -10.23 10.69
C SER A 6 3.09 -9.41 10.30
N GLU A 7 2.04 -9.51 11.10
CA GLU A 7 0.78 -8.82 10.84
C GLU A 7 0.92 -7.32 11.13
N PHE A 8 0.40 -6.52 10.20
CA PHE A 8 0.32 -5.08 10.31
C PHE A 8 -1.05 -4.59 9.83
N LYS A 9 -1.31 -3.31 10.05
CA LYS A 9 -2.50 -2.63 9.56
C LYS A 9 -2.13 -1.55 8.55
N THR A 10 -2.92 -1.42 7.51
CA THR A 10 -2.82 -0.35 6.52
C THR A 10 -4.16 0.33 6.35
N GLU A 11 -4.13 1.66 6.38
CA GLU A 11 -5.30 2.50 6.17
C GLU A 11 -5.29 3.10 4.77
N PHE A 12 -6.44 3.07 4.13
CA PHE A 12 -6.69 3.62 2.81
C PHE A 12 -7.87 4.59 2.87
N ALA A 13 -7.75 5.73 2.17
CA ALA A 13 -8.92 6.48 1.76
C ALA A 13 -9.40 5.93 0.41
N VAL A 14 -10.68 5.57 0.36
CA VAL A 14 -11.32 4.99 -0.82
C VAL A 14 -12.57 5.81 -1.11
N GLU A 15 -12.63 6.41 -2.30
CA GLU A 15 -13.77 7.22 -2.72
C GLU A 15 -15.02 6.34 -2.87
N MET A 16 -15.90 6.41 -1.88
CA MET A 16 -17.16 5.67 -1.82
C MET A 16 -18.30 6.66 -1.58
N THR A 17 -19.33 6.62 -2.43
CA THR A 17 -20.47 7.54 -2.37
C THR A 17 -21.80 6.87 -2.03
N CYS A 18 -21.82 5.54 -1.96
CA CYS A 18 -23.03 4.75 -1.70
C CYS A 18 -22.70 3.34 -1.18
N GLU A 19 -23.73 2.60 -0.75
CA GLU A 19 -23.62 1.23 -0.23
C GLU A 19 -23.17 0.21 -1.29
N SER A 20 -23.47 0.43 -2.57
CA SER A 20 -22.94 -0.45 -3.61
C SER A 20 -21.42 -0.31 -3.74
N CYS A 21 -20.85 0.89 -3.51
CA CYS A 21 -19.40 1.06 -3.46
C CYS A 21 -18.77 0.28 -2.30
N VAL A 22 -19.43 0.26 -1.13
CA VAL A 22 -19.00 -0.55 0.02
C VAL A 22 -19.01 -2.03 -0.34
N SER A 23 -20.06 -2.49 -1.02
CA SER A 23 -20.19 -3.87 -1.48
C SER A 23 -19.09 -4.26 -2.46
N ASP A 24 -18.76 -3.41 -3.44
CA ASP A 24 -17.65 -3.65 -4.38
C ASP A 24 -16.31 -3.79 -3.64
N VAL A 25 -16.03 -2.88 -2.70
CA VAL A 25 -14.81 -2.88 -1.89
C VAL A 25 -14.74 -4.13 -1.03
N LYS A 26 -15.84 -4.52 -0.40
CA LYS A 26 -15.92 -5.76 0.39
C LYS A 26 -15.59 -6.97 -0.48
N ASN A 27 -16.24 -7.08 -1.65
CA ASN A 27 -16.08 -8.24 -2.55
C ASN A 27 -14.63 -8.43 -3.02
N VAL A 28 -13.89 -7.35 -3.28
CA VAL A 28 -12.48 -7.48 -3.68
C VAL A 28 -11.55 -7.82 -2.52
N LEU A 29 -11.87 -7.41 -1.28
CA LEU A 29 -11.09 -7.74 -0.10
C LEU A 29 -11.37 -9.16 0.43
N GLU A 30 -12.60 -9.64 0.25
CA GLU A 30 -13.04 -10.96 0.68
C GLU A 30 -12.30 -12.05 -0.11
N GLY A 31 -11.60 -12.94 0.59
CA GLY A 31 -10.81 -14.02 -0.01
C GLY A 31 -9.43 -13.60 -0.55
N ALA A 32 -9.03 -12.34 -0.39
CA ALA A 32 -7.69 -11.91 -0.77
C ALA A 32 -6.62 -12.50 0.17
N GLN A 33 -5.54 -13.04 -0.41
CA GLN A 33 -4.46 -13.65 0.35
C GLN A 33 -3.75 -12.63 1.25
N GLY A 34 -3.45 -13.04 2.49
CA GLY A 34 -2.75 -12.21 3.46
C GLY A 34 -3.63 -11.14 4.12
N ILE A 35 -4.94 -11.11 3.85
CA ILE A 35 -5.90 -10.30 4.61
C ILE A 35 -6.52 -11.16 5.70
N LYS A 36 -6.43 -10.69 6.95
CA LYS A 36 -7.03 -11.34 8.12
C LYS A 36 -8.32 -10.68 8.54
N LYS A 37 -8.34 -9.34 8.57
CA LYS A 37 -9.52 -8.53 8.90
C LYS A 37 -9.53 -7.27 8.05
N TYR A 38 -10.71 -6.71 7.85
CA TYR A 38 -10.87 -5.39 7.27
C TYR A 38 -12.07 -4.67 7.90
N ASP A 39 -11.98 -3.34 7.95
CA ASP A 39 -13.02 -2.43 8.40
C ASP A 39 -13.29 -1.41 7.28
N ILE A 40 -14.55 -1.24 6.90
CA ILE A 40 -14.95 -0.31 5.84
C ILE A 40 -15.92 0.70 6.44
N ASN A 41 -15.56 1.97 6.37
CA ASN A 41 -16.38 3.07 6.85
C ASN A 41 -16.75 4.00 5.67
N LEU A 42 -18.02 3.94 5.25
CA LEU A 42 -18.55 4.76 4.16
C LEU A 42 -18.52 6.26 4.49
N LYS A 43 -18.87 6.63 5.73
CA LYS A 43 -18.96 8.03 6.16
C LYS A 43 -17.60 8.72 6.14
N GLU A 44 -16.55 8.00 6.52
CA GLU A 44 -15.18 8.49 6.53
C GLU A 44 -14.43 8.20 5.22
N GLN A 45 -15.07 7.49 4.27
CA GLN A 45 -14.42 7.00 3.05
C GLN A 45 -13.10 6.26 3.36
N ARG A 46 -13.13 5.45 4.42
CA ARG A 46 -11.95 4.82 5.01
C ARG A 46 -12.06 3.31 4.94
N VAL A 47 -10.95 2.66 4.58
CA VAL A 47 -10.78 1.21 4.62
C VAL A 47 -9.53 0.90 5.42
N VAL A 48 -9.64 0.09 6.46
CA VAL A 48 -8.50 -0.42 7.23
C VAL A 48 -8.39 -1.91 6.99
N VAL A 49 -7.20 -2.37 6.62
CA VAL A 49 -6.91 -3.79 6.41
C VAL A 49 -5.84 -4.23 7.40
N GLU A 50 -6.07 -5.35 8.07
CA GLU A 50 -5.14 -6.01 8.99
C GLU A 50 -4.73 -7.37 8.40
N GLY A 51 -3.43 -7.64 8.38
CA GLY A 51 -2.86 -8.89 7.87
C GLY A 51 -1.40 -8.74 7.45
N SER A 52 -0.96 -9.60 6.55
CA SER A 52 0.41 -9.63 5.98
C SER A 52 0.48 -9.10 4.54
N ALA A 53 -0.68 -8.86 3.91
CA ALA A 53 -0.75 -8.42 2.52
C ALA A 53 -0.06 -7.05 2.33
N PRO A 54 0.86 -6.91 1.33
CA PRO A 54 1.55 -5.65 1.10
C PRO A 54 0.61 -4.48 0.81
N PRO A 55 0.87 -3.27 1.33
CA PRO A 55 0.07 -2.08 1.04
C PRO A 55 -0.13 -1.82 -0.46
N SER A 56 0.90 -2.05 -1.28
CA SER A 56 0.83 -1.94 -2.74
C SER A 56 -0.13 -2.95 -3.38
N ALA A 57 -0.20 -4.18 -2.87
CA ALA A 57 -1.11 -5.22 -3.36
C ALA A 57 -2.57 -4.88 -3.05
N ILE A 58 -2.85 -4.50 -1.79
CA ILE A 58 -4.21 -4.08 -1.38
C ILE A 58 -4.63 -2.81 -2.15
N SER A 59 -3.72 -1.84 -2.33
CA SER A 59 -4.03 -0.63 -3.12
C SER A 59 -4.42 -0.96 -4.56
N ARG A 60 -3.71 -1.89 -5.21
CA ARG A 60 -4.06 -2.38 -6.56
C ARG A 60 -5.42 -3.08 -6.58
N LEU A 61 -5.65 -3.97 -5.62
CA LEU A 61 -6.90 -4.70 -5.47
C LEU A 61 -8.10 -3.77 -5.32
N LEU A 62 -8.00 -2.77 -4.44
CA LEU A 62 -9.04 -1.76 -4.26
C LEU A 62 -9.27 -0.92 -5.52
N LYS A 63 -8.20 -0.55 -6.25
CA LYS A 63 -8.31 0.21 -7.51
C LYS A 63 -9.03 -0.56 -8.62
N ASN A 64 -9.04 -1.90 -8.58
CA ASN A 64 -9.80 -2.71 -9.55
C ASN A 64 -11.33 -2.47 -9.45
N THR A 65 -11.82 -1.87 -8.36
CA THR A 65 -13.22 -1.43 -8.24
C THR A 65 -13.54 -0.15 -9.04
N GLY A 66 -12.54 0.44 -9.71
CA GLY A 66 -12.65 1.72 -10.42
C GLY A 66 -12.65 2.95 -9.51
N LYS A 67 -12.44 2.77 -8.21
CA LYS A 67 -12.47 3.86 -7.22
C LYS A 67 -11.10 4.50 -7.03
N THR A 68 -11.07 5.78 -6.64
CA THR A 68 -9.85 6.46 -6.21
C THR A 68 -9.40 5.90 -4.87
N VAL A 69 -8.14 5.44 -4.78
CA VAL A 69 -7.57 4.81 -3.58
C VAL A 69 -6.23 5.45 -3.24
N ILE A 70 -6.11 5.94 -2.01
CA ILE A 70 -4.90 6.58 -1.48
C ILE A 70 -4.50 5.88 -0.18
N VAL A 71 -3.24 5.47 -0.06
CA VAL A 71 -2.68 4.96 1.20
C VAL A 71 -2.54 6.13 2.18
N ARG A 72 -3.16 6.03 3.36
CA ARG A 72 -3.09 7.05 4.42
C ARG A 72 -1.99 6.76 5.42
N GLY A 73 -1.81 5.50 5.80
CA GLY A 73 -0.81 5.12 6.79
C GLY A 73 -0.67 3.60 6.94
N SER A 74 0.40 3.18 7.60
CA SER A 74 0.62 1.79 7.99
C SER A 74 1.22 1.72 9.38
N GLY A 75 0.82 0.73 10.16
CA GLY A 75 1.22 0.59 11.56
C GLY A 75 1.20 -0.86 12.01
N VAL A 76 1.68 -1.12 13.22
CA VAL A 76 1.58 -2.43 13.85
C VAL A 76 0.11 -2.81 14.09
N ALA A 77 -0.23 -4.09 13.94
CA ALA A 77 -1.59 -4.57 14.19
C ALA A 77 -1.99 -4.37 15.66
N GLN A 78 -1.06 -4.64 16.59
CA GLN A 78 -1.23 -4.39 18.02
C GLN A 78 0.04 -3.79 18.64
N GLY A 79 -0.13 -3.01 19.70
CA GLY A 79 0.97 -2.38 20.42
C GLY A 79 1.37 -1.00 19.91
N THR A 80 2.53 -0.55 20.34
CA THR A 80 3.06 0.78 20.05
C THR A 80 3.66 0.83 18.65
N HIS A 81 3.36 1.89 17.92
CA HIS A 81 3.90 2.06 16.57
C HIS A 81 5.41 2.32 16.60
N SER A 82 6.21 1.37 16.09
CA SER A 82 7.67 1.42 16.12
C SER A 82 8.30 2.24 14.98
N GLY A 83 7.51 2.69 14.00
CA GLY A 83 7.95 3.55 12.90
C GLY A 83 7.47 3.09 11.53
N ALA A 84 7.22 4.07 10.66
CA ALA A 84 6.97 3.88 9.23
C ALA A 84 7.76 4.93 8.44
N ALA A 85 8.25 4.56 7.26
CA ALA A 85 8.98 5.46 6.38
C ALA A 85 8.64 5.19 4.92
N VAL A 86 8.89 6.18 4.06
CA VAL A 86 8.64 6.09 2.62
C VAL A 86 9.84 6.67 1.87
N CYS A 87 10.26 6.00 0.80
CA CYS A 87 11.29 6.47 -0.11
C CYS A 87 10.76 6.43 -1.54
N ILE A 88 10.81 7.57 -2.23
CA ILE A 88 10.51 7.65 -3.66
C ILE A 88 11.80 7.35 -4.41
N LEU A 89 11.76 6.38 -5.33
CA LEU A 89 12.91 6.00 -6.14
C LEU A 89 12.93 6.86 -7.40
N ASP A 90 13.97 7.67 -7.53
CA ASP A 90 14.20 8.54 -8.67
C ASP A 90 15.67 8.50 -9.10
N ILE A 91 15.98 8.94 -10.32
CA ILE A 91 17.35 9.00 -10.83
C ILE A 91 17.87 10.42 -10.69
N ASN A 92 18.90 10.60 -9.86
CA ASN A 92 19.66 11.83 -9.82
C ASN A 92 20.77 11.78 -10.88
N SER A 93 20.53 12.35 -12.07
CA SER A 93 21.54 12.47 -13.13
C SER A 93 22.23 13.83 -13.04
N GLU A 94 23.58 13.85 -12.99
CA GLU A 94 24.39 15.07 -13.06
C GLU A 94 24.34 15.76 -14.43
N ASN A 95 23.80 15.09 -15.45
CA ASN A 95 23.57 15.68 -16.76
C ASN A 95 22.13 16.23 -16.83
N PRO A 96 21.92 17.55 -16.82
CA PRO A 96 20.59 18.17 -16.81
C PRO A 96 19.74 17.85 -18.05
N THR A 97 20.33 17.20 -19.07
CA THR A 97 19.63 16.71 -20.26
C THR A 97 19.16 15.25 -20.16
N HIS A 98 19.49 14.55 -19.07
CA HIS A 98 19.11 13.15 -18.80
C HIS A 98 18.50 12.99 -17.40
N THR A 99 17.70 13.96 -16.94
CA THR A 99 16.85 13.81 -15.73
C THR A 99 15.59 12.99 -16.01
N SER A 100 15.36 12.62 -17.26
CA SER A 100 14.24 11.81 -17.72
C SER A 100 14.56 11.30 -19.12
N LEU A 101 14.20 10.05 -19.42
CA LEU A 101 14.09 9.63 -20.81
C LEU A 101 13.00 10.50 -21.47
N PRO A 102 13.08 10.82 -22.78
CA PRO A 102 11.99 11.50 -23.46
C PRO A 102 10.68 10.71 -23.26
N GLY A 103 9.75 11.28 -22.48
CA GLY A 103 8.47 10.65 -22.14
C GLY A 103 8.31 10.09 -20.71
N THR A 104 9.28 10.24 -19.81
CA THR A 104 9.15 9.76 -18.41
C THR A 104 9.16 10.89 -17.38
N GLU A 105 7.98 11.49 -17.13
CA GLU A 105 7.75 12.47 -16.05
C GLU A 105 7.52 11.83 -14.67
N LYS A 106 7.76 10.52 -14.50
CA LYS A 106 7.34 9.76 -13.31
C LYS A 106 8.52 9.09 -12.61
N PRO A 107 8.54 9.05 -11.26
CA PRO A 107 9.51 8.28 -10.49
C PRO A 107 9.54 6.80 -10.89
N TYR A 108 10.71 6.17 -10.74
CA TYR A 108 10.94 4.74 -11.06
C TYR A 108 10.34 3.81 -10.02
N GLY A 109 9.96 4.31 -8.85
CA GLY A 109 9.34 3.45 -7.85
C GLY A 109 9.06 4.13 -6.52
N LEU A 110 8.59 3.30 -5.59
CA LEU A 110 8.23 3.68 -4.24
C LEU A 110 8.54 2.52 -3.31
N VAL A 111 9.23 2.82 -2.21
CA VAL A 111 9.51 1.89 -1.13
C VAL A 111 8.79 2.36 0.13
N ARG A 112 8.06 1.46 0.77
CA ARG A 112 7.42 1.69 2.06
C ARG A 112 8.06 0.77 3.10
N PHE A 113 8.49 1.34 4.21
CA PHE A 113 9.08 0.65 5.34
C PHE A 113 8.12 0.67 6.50
N LEU A 114 7.99 -0.46 7.19
CA LEU A 114 7.18 -0.58 8.39
C LEU A 114 7.89 -1.45 9.42
N GLN A 115 8.30 -0.84 10.53
CA GLN A 115 8.86 -1.59 11.65
C GLN A 115 7.71 -2.26 12.40
N VAL A 116 7.60 -3.58 12.27
CA VAL A 116 6.49 -4.36 12.84
C VAL A 116 6.78 -4.87 14.25
N ASN A 117 8.05 -5.06 14.58
CA ASN A 117 8.57 -5.34 15.93
C ASN A 117 10.07 -4.98 15.98
N ASN A 118 10.77 -5.22 17.09
CA ASN A 118 12.17 -4.83 17.25
C ASN A 118 13.16 -5.57 16.31
N GLU A 119 12.74 -6.66 15.69
CA GLU A 119 13.61 -7.53 14.88
C GLU A 119 13.24 -7.50 13.39
N THR A 120 12.04 -7.00 13.06
CA THR A 120 11.47 -7.12 11.72
C THR A 120 10.99 -5.77 11.18
N CYS A 121 11.48 -5.41 10.01
CA CYS A 121 10.99 -4.31 9.18
C CYS A 121 10.44 -4.88 7.86
N VAL A 122 9.17 -4.63 7.58
CA VAL A 122 8.55 -4.98 6.30
C VAL A 122 8.89 -3.91 5.27
N VAL A 123 9.36 -4.34 4.10
CA VAL A 123 9.73 -3.46 2.98
C VAL A 123 8.86 -3.78 1.77
N ASP A 124 7.89 -2.90 1.49
CA ASP A 124 7.02 -2.97 0.30
C ASP A 124 7.63 -2.11 -0.82
N VAL A 125 8.24 -2.79 -1.80
CA VAL A 125 8.91 -2.17 -2.95
C VAL A 125 8.02 -2.28 -4.18
N THR A 126 7.72 -1.16 -4.82
CA THR A 126 7.15 -1.11 -6.18
C THR A 126 8.14 -0.41 -7.10
N VAL A 127 8.57 -1.11 -8.16
CA VAL A 127 9.47 -0.57 -9.19
C VAL A 127 8.78 -0.65 -10.55
N GLN A 128 8.98 0.36 -11.39
CA GLN A 128 8.42 0.50 -12.73
C GLN A 128 9.45 1.11 -13.69
N GLY A 129 9.32 0.82 -14.98
CA GLY A 129 10.18 1.42 -16.01
C GLY A 129 11.60 0.87 -16.12
N LEU A 130 11.92 -0.24 -15.44
CA LEU A 130 13.19 -0.95 -15.64
C LEU A 130 13.12 -1.83 -16.89
N THR A 131 14.19 -1.81 -17.68
CA THR A 131 14.40 -2.78 -18.75
C THR A 131 14.92 -4.08 -18.12
N PRO A 132 14.38 -5.26 -18.49
CA PRO A 132 14.85 -6.55 -17.99
C PRO A 132 16.35 -6.81 -18.23
#